data_AF-A0A5D2PKD2-F1
#
_entry.id   AF-A0A5D2PKD2-F1
#
_cell.length_a   1.000
_cell.length_b   1.000
_cell.length_c   1.000
_cell.angle_alpha   90.00
_cell.angle_beta   90.00
_cell.angle_gamma   90.00
#
_symmetry.space_group_name_H-M   'P 1'
#
loop_
_entity.id
_entity.type
_entity.pdbx_description
1 polymer ?
#
loop_
_entity_poly.entity_id
_entity_poly.type
_entity_poly.pdbx_seq_one_letter_code
_entity_poly.pdbx_strand_id
1 'polypeptide(L)'
;MFALNLNKKVEKEKKEIEHKNKMAQLDSIQKIRRIQDPNFVKTNYILQIHIHYAEEIEPSSVYSEVHWRNYRVVFWVNPSDQYETGASRGYPKFIWEQLFNIPLINVVTSEPKFLSLEVMRIGGNPGPSRGYIVVGRAKVALPRVPGIKECQRVGLVRFVDGQTVGEGHIIISLTMIQVNFHWRDSLFH
;
A
#
# COMPACT_ATOMS: atom_id res chain seq x y z
N MET A 1 19.27 57.50 36.98
CA MET A 1 19.24 57.30 35.51
C MET A 1 20.23 56.27 34.95
N PHE A 2 21.29 55.86 35.68
CA PHE A 2 22.28 54.90 35.15
C PHE A 2 21.82 53.44 35.05
N ALA A 3 21.00 52.95 36.00
CA ALA A 3 20.55 51.54 36.01
C ALA A 3 19.63 51.15 34.83
N LEU A 4 18.79 52.09 34.37
CA LEU A 4 17.87 51.87 33.23
C LEU A 4 18.61 51.71 31.89
N ASN A 5 19.77 52.36 31.73
CA ASN A 5 20.58 52.26 30.51
C ASN A 5 21.40 50.97 30.45
N LEU A 6 21.86 50.47 31.61
CA LEU A 6 22.52 49.15 31.68
C LEU A 6 21.55 48.02 31.33
N ASN A 7 20.32 48.05 31.85
CA ASN A 7 19.33 46.99 31.59
C ASN A 7 18.97 46.88 30.10
N LYS A 8 18.79 48.01 29.40
CA LYS A 8 18.52 48.01 27.96
C LYS A 8 19.69 47.47 27.14
N LYS A 9 20.93 47.73 27.56
CA LYS A 9 22.13 47.23 26.89
C LYS A 9 22.26 45.70 27.02
N VAL A 10 22.07 45.19 28.23
CA VAL A 10 22.12 43.74 28.53
C VAL A 10 21.01 42.99 27.78
N GLU A 11 19.82 43.57 27.69
CA GLU A 11 18.70 42.93 26.98
C GLU A 11 18.93 42.87 25.46
N LYS A 12 19.59 43.88 24.89
CA LYS A 12 19.99 43.90 23.49
C LYS A 12 21.05 42.83 23.18
N GLU A 13 22.06 42.70 24.04
CA GLU A 13 23.12 41.68 23.91
C GLU A 13 22.56 40.26 24.02
N LYS A 14 21.61 40.01 24.92
CA LYS A 14 20.93 38.71 25.03
C LYS A 14 20.17 38.32 23.75
N LYS A 15 19.42 39.26 23.17
CA LYS A 15 18.69 39.02 21.92
C LYS A 15 19.63 38.75 20.74
N GLU A 16 20.79 39.41 20.71
CA GLU A 16 21.78 39.23 19.66
C GLU A 16 22.48 37.86 19.76
N ILE A 17 22.78 37.41 20.98
CA ILE A 17 23.32 36.05 21.24
C ILE A 17 22.28 34.99 20.88
N GLU A 18 21.02 35.18 21.26
CA GLU A 18 19.95 34.23 20.94
C GLU A 18 19.73 34.12 19.42
N HIS A 19 19.80 35.25 18.69
CA HIS A 19 19.70 35.27 17.24
C HIS A 19 20.88 34.56 16.57
N LYS A 20 22.12 34.80 17.02
CA LYS A 20 23.32 34.11 16.52
C LYS A 20 23.24 32.60 16.78
N ASN A 21 22.77 32.18 17.95
CA ASN A 21 22.62 30.75 18.28
C ASN A 21 21.54 30.08 17.42
N LYS A 22 20.42 30.77 17.13
CA LYS A 22 19.39 30.27 16.20
C LYS A 22 19.91 30.15 14.77
N MET A 23 20.68 31.13 14.30
CA MET A 23 21.30 31.09 12.96
C MET A 23 22.34 29.98 12.85
N ALA A 24 23.18 29.79 13.87
CA ALA A 24 24.14 28.68 13.92
C ALA A 24 23.44 27.31 13.97
N GLN A 25 22.29 27.20 14.66
CA GLN A 25 21.45 26.01 14.64
C GLN A 25 20.88 25.74 13.24
N LEU A 26 20.35 26.76 12.56
CA LEU A 26 19.83 26.65 11.19
C LEU A 26 20.93 26.24 10.19
N ASP A 27 22.14 26.78 10.34
CA ASP A 27 23.30 26.42 9.51
C ASP A 27 23.82 25.01 9.83
N SER A 28 23.61 24.51 11.04
CA SER A 28 23.91 23.13 11.44
C SER A 28 22.91 22.10 10.90
N ILE A 29 21.76 22.54 10.37
CA ILE A 29 20.81 21.64 9.71
C ILE A 29 21.46 21.14 8.43
N GLN A 30 21.83 19.85 8.42
CA GLN A 30 22.29 19.18 7.21
C GLN A 30 21.25 19.35 6.11
N LYS A 31 21.60 20.12 5.08
CA LYS A 31 20.76 20.28 3.89
C LYS A 31 20.67 18.93 3.20
N ILE A 32 19.50 18.29 3.32
CA ILE A 32 19.21 17.02 2.66
C ILE A 32 19.34 17.24 1.14
N ARG A 33 20.32 16.58 0.52
CA ARG A 33 20.51 16.64 -0.92
C ARG A 33 19.51 15.69 -1.57
N ARG A 34 18.50 16.26 -2.25
CA ARG A 34 17.61 15.48 -3.12
C ARG A 34 18.40 15.00 -4.33
N ILE A 35 18.49 13.70 -4.52
CA ILE A 35 19.00 13.10 -5.76
C ILE A 35 17.78 12.83 -6.64
N GLN A 36 17.67 13.55 -7.75
CA GLN A 36 16.76 13.23 -8.83
C GLN A 36 17.56 12.61 -9.95
N ASP A 37 17.19 11.41 -10.38
CA ASP A 37 17.71 10.85 -11.61
C ASP A 37 16.97 11.53 -12.79
N PRO A 38 17.68 12.22 -13.69
CA PRO A 38 17.07 12.98 -14.77
C PRO A 38 16.52 12.10 -15.92
N ASN A 39 16.76 10.78 -15.93
CA ASN A 39 16.54 9.92 -17.10
C ASN A 39 15.40 8.89 -16.95
N PHE A 40 14.32 9.20 -16.24
CA PHE A 40 13.21 8.25 -16.13
C PHE A 40 12.37 8.16 -17.41
N VAL A 41 12.42 7.00 -18.07
CA VAL A 41 11.55 6.67 -19.20
C VAL A 41 10.19 6.24 -18.68
N LYS A 42 9.15 7.02 -18.98
CA LYS A 42 7.76 6.65 -18.70
C LYS A 42 7.27 5.69 -19.77
N THR A 43 6.74 4.55 -19.34
CA THR A 43 6.27 3.50 -20.25
C THR A 43 4.90 3.00 -19.81
N ASN A 44 4.11 2.53 -20.77
CA ASN A 44 2.80 1.93 -20.50
C ASN A 44 2.95 0.42 -20.31
N TYR A 45 2.22 -0.12 -19.35
CA TYR A 45 2.21 -1.55 -19.05
C TYR A 45 0.79 -2.05 -18.85
N ILE A 46 0.62 -3.36 -19.02
CA ILE A 46 -0.48 -4.12 -18.43
C ILE A 46 0.09 -4.89 -17.25
N LEU A 47 -0.44 -4.66 -16.05
CA LEU A 47 -0.19 -5.52 -14.90
C LEU A 47 -1.19 -6.67 -14.95
N GLN A 48 -0.69 -7.86 -15.25
CA GLN A 48 -1.46 -9.09 -15.13
C GLN A 48 -1.35 -9.62 -13.71
N ILE A 49 -2.48 -9.83 -13.05
CA ILE A 49 -2.60 -10.33 -11.69
C ILE A 49 -3.41 -11.61 -11.73
N HIS A 50 -2.86 -12.69 -11.21
CA HIS A 50 -3.61 -13.92 -10.96
C HIS A 50 -3.75 -14.10 -9.45
N ILE A 51 -4.99 -14.05 -8.95
CA ILE A 51 -5.32 -14.36 -7.56
C ILE A 51 -5.72 -15.84 -7.49
N HIS A 52 -4.86 -16.67 -6.90
CA HIS A 52 -5.03 -18.13 -6.89
C HIS A 52 -5.94 -18.56 -5.75
N TYR A 53 -5.43 -18.51 -4.52
CA TYR A 53 -6.13 -18.94 -3.32
C TYR A 53 -5.54 -18.24 -2.09
N ALA A 54 -6.24 -18.37 -0.97
CA ALA A 54 -5.72 -18.02 0.35
C ALA A 54 -5.89 -19.19 1.31
N GLU A 55 -5.06 -19.19 2.36
CA GLU A 55 -5.00 -20.23 3.37
C GLU A 55 -4.71 -19.65 4.76
N GLU A 56 -5.10 -20.40 5.79
CA GLU A 56 -4.80 -20.09 7.20
C GLU A 56 -5.36 -18.73 7.69
N ILE A 57 -6.39 -18.22 7.02
CA ILE A 57 -7.14 -17.04 7.43
C ILE A 57 -8.22 -17.47 8.41
N GLU A 58 -8.37 -16.74 9.52
CA GLU A 58 -9.30 -17.04 10.62
C GLU A 58 -9.09 -18.47 11.16
N PRO A 59 -7.88 -18.82 11.65
CA PRO A 59 -7.52 -20.19 11.98
C PRO A 59 -8.43 -20.83 13.04
N SER A 60 -8.57 -22.16 12.98
CA SER A 60 -9.58 -22.89 13.76
C SER A 60 -9.25 -22.94 15.23
N SER A 61 -7.99 -22.69 15.59
CA SER A 61 -7.56 -22.48 16.98
C SER A 61 -8.24 -21.29 17.64
N VAL A 62 -8.66 -20.29 16.84
CA VAL A 62 -9.37 -19.09 17.30
C VAL A 62 -10.86 -19.17 16.95
N TYR A 63 -11.21 -19.76 15.81
CA TYR A 63 -12.58 -19.82 15.29
C TYR A 63 -13.05 -21.27 15.10
N SER A 64 -13.07 -22.05 16.18
CA SER A 64 -13.32 -23.50 16.18
C SER A 64 -14.70 -23.92 15.64
N GLU A 65 -15.70 -23.05 15.72
CA GLU A 65 -17.08 -23.31 15.27
C GLU A 65 -17.31 -22.94 13.79
N VAL A 66 -16.31 -22.39 13.11
CA VAL A 66 -16.44 -21.95 11.72
C VAL A 66 -16.12 -23.12 10.78
N HIS A 67 -17.13 -23.59 10.05
CA HIS A 67 -16.97 -24.65 9.06
C HIS A 67 -16.75 -24.14 7.64
N TRP A 68 -17.18 -22.90 7.35
CA TRP A 68 -16.97 -22.22 6.08
C TRP A 68 -17.38 -20.75 6.20
N ARG A 69 -16.84 -19.90 5.31
CA ARG A 69 -17.27 -18.52 5.09
C ARG A 69 -17.19 -18.20 3.60
N ASN A 70 -17.76 -17.08 3.21
CA ASN A 70 -17.57 -16.50 1.88
C ASN A 70 -16.52 -15.40 1.96
N TYR A 71 -15.56 -15.40 1.05
CA TYR A 71 -14.49 -14.43 0.98
C TYR A 71 -14.36 -13.85 -0.42
N ARG A 72 -13.85 -12.62 -0.49
CA ARG A 72 -13.37 -12.02 -1.73
C ARG A 72 -12.08 -11.27 -1.49
N VAL A 73 -11.37 -10.96 -2.56
CA VAL A 73 -10.22 -10.06 -2.52
C VAL A 73 -10.61 -8.76 -3.21
N VAL A 74 -10.32 -7.64 -2.55
CA VAL A 74 -10.35 -6.30 -3.14
C VAL A 74 -8.91 -5.82 -3.27
N PHE A 75 -8.54 -5.27 -4.42
CA PHE A 75 -7.16 -4.90 -4.69
C PHE A 75 -7.06 -3.70 -5.62
N TRP A 76 -5.96 -2.96 -5.50
CA TRP A 76 -5.73 -1.75 -6.27
C TRP A 76 -4.25 -1.38 -6.31
N VAL A 77 -3.83 -0.72 -7.38
CA VAL A 77 -2.55 0.01 -7.45
C VAL A 77 -2.79 1.50 -7.15
N ASN A 78 -3.84 2.06 -7.76
CA ASN A 78 -4.35 3.40 -7.48
C ASN A 78 -5.63 3.27 -6.62
N PRO A 79 -5.72 3.90 -5.43
CA PRO A 79 -6.89 3.78 -4.56
C PRO A 79 -8.24 4.16 -5.20
N SER A 80 -8.22 4.99 -6.26
CA SER A 80 -9.41 5.36 -7.04
C SER A 80 -9.93 4.25 -7.96
N ASP A 81 -9.08 3.27 -8.30
CA ASP A 81 -9.38 2.21 -9.26
C ASP A 81 -9.29 0.84 -8.56
N GLN A 82 -10.37 0.47 -7.86
CA GLN A 82 -10.46 -0.78 -7.11
C GLN A 82 -11.05 -1.89 -7.95
N TYR A 83 -10.50 -3.09 -7.77
CA TYR A 83 -10.91 -4.31 -8.45
C TYR A 83 -11.24 -5.36 -7.40
N GLU A 84 -12.12 -6.30 -7.75
CA GLU A 84 -12.56 -7.33 -6.82
C GLU A 84 -12.70 -8.68 -7.51
N THR A 85 -12.39 -9.73 -6.76
CA THR A 85 -12.74 -11.10 -7.18
C THR A 85 -14.22 -11.36 -6.98
N GLY A 86 -14.72 -12.40 -7.64
CA GLY A 86 -15.95 -13.07 -7.20
C GLY A 86 -15.85 -13.57 -5.75
N ALA A 87 -17.00 -13.81 -5.13
CA ALA A 87 -17.06 -14.46 -3.83
C ALA A 87 -16.66 -15.94 -3.96
N SER A 88 -15.85 -16.44 -3.02
CA SER A 88 -15.48 -17.85 -2.93
C SER A 88 -15.79 -18.38 -1.54
N ARG A 89 -16.36 -19.58 -1.46
CA ARG A 89 -16.71 -20.26 -0.21
C ARG A 89 -15.64 -21.27 0.14
N GLY A 90 -15.11 -21.23 1.36
CA GLY A 90 -14.20 -22.26 1.83
C GLY A 90 -13.61 -21.98 3.22
N TYR A 91 -12.91 -22.97 3.75
CA TYR A 91 -12.18 -22.94 5.02
C TYR A 91 -11.35 -24.24 5.19
N PRO A 92 -10.10 -24.21 5.68
CA PRO A 92 -9.25 -23.03 5.92
C PRO A 92 -8.59 -22.50 4.64
N LYS A 93 -8.83 -23.18 3.51
CA LYS A 93 -8.37 -22.80 2.17
C LYS A 93 -9.57 -22.49 1.28
N PHE A 94 -9.46 -21.45 0.47
CA PHE A 94 -10.47 -21.05 -0.49
C PHE A 94 -9.83 -20.48 -1.74
N ILE A 95 -10.42 -20.81 -2.88
CA ILE A 95 -9.80 -20.70 -4.20
C ILE A 95 -10.61 -19.71 -5.05
N TRP A 96 -9.93 -18.81 -5.73
CA TRP A 96 -10.53 -17.93 -6.73
C TRP A 96 -10.10 -18.29 -8.16
N GLU A 97 -8.80 -18.51 -8.38
CA GLU A 97 -8.18 -18.67 -9.72
C GLU A 97 -8.70 -17.64 -10.74
N GLN A 98 -8.62 -16.37 -10.37
CA GLN A 98 -9.09 -15.26 -11.22
C GLN A 98 -7.94 -14.41 -11.74
N LEU A 99 -7.95 -14.18 -13.05
CA LEU A 99 -6.96 -13.40 -13.79
C LEU A 99 -7.51 -12.01 -14.11
N PHE A 100 -6.71 -10.98 -13.86
CA PHE A 100 -7.03 -9.58 -14.12
C PHE A 100 -5.92 -8.92 -14.90
N ASN A 101 -6.29 -7.98 -15.78
CA ASN A 101 -5.37 -7.13 -16.53
C ASN A 101 -5.66 -5.68 -16.17
N ILE A 102 -4.72 -5.02 -15.48
CA ILE A 102 -4.84 -3.62 -15.08
C ILE A 102 -3.93 -2.76 -15.97
N PRO A 103 -4.47 -1.80 -16.74
CA PRO A 103 -3.67 -0.83 -17.46
C PRO A 103 -2.91 0.07 -16.48
N LEU A 104 -1.60 0.20 -16.69
CA LEU A 104 -0.72 1.09 -15.95
C LEU A 104 -0.10 2.10 -16.93
N ILE A 105 -0.60 3.34 -16.91
CA ILE A 105 -0.21 4.38 -17.85
C ILE A 105 0.95 5.22 -17.29
N ASN A 106 1.92 5.58 -18.14
CA ASN A 106 3.03 6.48 -17.82
C ASN A 106 3.81 6.08 -16.55
N VAL A 107 4.08 4.78 -16.40
CA VAL A 107 4.78 4.23 -15.24
C VAL A 107 6.29 4.32 -15.41
N VAL A 108 6.95 4.70 -14.31
CA VAL A 108 8.39 4.64 -14.13
C VAL A 108 8.68 3.37 -13.30
N THR A 109 9.34 2.38 -13.89
CA THR A 109 9.60 1.07 -13.25
C THR A 109 10.69 1.12 -12.17
N SER A 110 11.52 2.17 -12.17
CA SER A 110 12.50 2.41 -11.10
C SER A 110 11.87 2.92 -9.82
N GLU A 111 10.63 3.44 -9.86
CA GLU A 111 9.90 3.85 -8.66
C GLU A 111 9.16 2.65 -8.06
N PRO A 112 9.29 2.39 -6.75
CA PRO A 112 8.58 1.30 -6.11
C PRO A 112 7.08 1.58 -6.14
N LYS A 113 6.34 0.74 -6.87
CA LYS A 113 4.87 0.70 -6.86
C LYS A 113 4.40 -0.57 -6.18
N PHE A 114 3.24 -0.48 -5.54
CA PHE A 114 2.68 -1.57 -4.78
C PHE A 114 1.25 -1.86 -5.22
N LEU A 115 0.93 -3.14 -5.34
CA LEU A 115 -0.42 -3.65 -5.30
C LEU A 115 -0.85 -3.73 -3.84
N SER A 116 -1.87 -2.97 -3.47
CA SER A 116 -2.56 -3.14 -2.19
C SER A 116 -3.67 -4.16 -2.37
N LEU A 117 -3.83 -5.06 -1.39
CA LEU A 117 -4.89 -6.05 -1.40
C LEU A 117 -5.49 -6.20 -0.01
N GLU A 118 -6.79 -6.48 0.03
CA GLU A 118 -7.57 -6.79 1.20
C GLU A 118 -8.38 -8.06 0.95
N VAL A 119 -8.27 -9.04 1.84
CA VAL A 119 -9.19 -10.18 1.88
C VAL A 119 -10.35 -9.80 2.78
N MET A 120 -11.57 -9.88 2.23
CA MET A 120 -12.80 -9.51 2.90
C MET A 120 -13.69 -10.74 3.09
N ARG A 121 -14.21 -10.91 4.30
CA ARG A 121 -15.28 -11.85 4.61
C ARG A 121 -16.63 -11.20 4.28
N ILE A 122 -17.46 -11.93 3.56
CA ILE A 122 -18.79 -11.50 3.13
C ILE A 122 -19.84 -12.10 4.08
N GLY A 123 -20.60 -11.23 4.74
CA GLY A 123 -21.60 -11.63 5.71
C GLY A 123 -20.98 -11.91 7.09
N GLY A 124 -21.55 -11.27 8.12
CA GLY A 124 -21.05 -11.37 9.48
C GLY A 124 -22.14 -11.05 10.48
N ASN A 125 -22.58 -12.09 11.19
CA ASN A 125 -23.57 -12.15 12.28
C ASN A 125 -24.99 -12.55 11.85
N PRO A 126 -25.74 -13.28 12.71
CA PRO A 126 -27.17 -13.51 12.54
C PRO A 126 -27.89 -12.17 12.74
N GLY A 127 -28.04 -11.42 11.66
CA GLY A 127 -28.70 -10.12 11.64
C GLY A 127 -28.70 -9.57 10.21
N PRO A 128 -29.57 -8.62 9.87
CA PRO A 128 -29.78 -8.15 8.49
C PRO A 128 -28.61 -7.34 7.91
N SER A 129 -27.48 -7.22 8.62
CA SER A 129 -26.32 -6.46 8.14
C SER A 129 -25.55 -7.24 7.08
N ARG A 130 -25.63 -6.76 5.83
CA ARG A 130 -24.78 -7.17 4.69
C ARG A 130 -23.34 -6.62 4.85
N GLY A 131 -22.74 -6.80 6.02
CA GLY A 131 -21.43 -6.24 6.35
C GLY A 131 -20.29 -7.00 5.68
N TYR A 132 -19.29 -6.24 5.21
CA TYR A 132 -17.99 -6.75 4.82
C TYR A 132 -17.00 -6.56 5.97
N ILE A 133 -16.19 -7.59 6.26
CA ILE A 133 -15.18 -7.53 7.32
C ILE A 133 -13.83 -7.83 6.70
N VAL A 134 -12.89 -6.90 6.81
CA VAL A 134 -11.52 -7.11 6.33
C VAL A 134 -10.81 -8.07 7.28
N VAL A 135 -10.45 -9.24 6.77
CA VAL A 135 -9.78 -10.30 7.52
C VAL A 135 -8.29 -10.33 7.26
N GLY A 136 -7.80 -9.75 6.16
CA GLY A 136 -6.37 -9.68 5.91
C GLY A 136 -6.01 -8.57 4.93
N ARG A 137 -4.81 -8.02 5.07
CA ARG A 137 -4.25 -6.99 4.18
C ARG A 137 -2.84 -7.35 3.79
N ALA A 138 -2.45 -6.99 2.57
CA ALA A 138 -1.04 -6.97 2.19
C ALA A 138 -0.74 -5.86 1.19
N LYS A 139 0.56 -5.56 1.07
CA LYS A 139 1.13 -4.76 -0.01
C LYS A 139 2.20 -5.57 -0.70
N VAL A 140 2.09 -5.70 -2.02
CA VAL A 140 3.01 -6.48 -2.84
C VAL A 140 3.69 -5.55 -3.82
N ALA A 141 5.01 -5.57 -3.89
CA ALA A 141 5.74 -4.79 -4.88
C ALA A 141 5.40 -5.28 -6.30
N LEU A 142 5.23 -4.35 -7.24
CA LEU A 142 5.05 -4.72 -8.64
C LEU A 142 6.36 -5.29 -9.22
N PRO A 143 6.30 -6.25 -10.16
CA PRO A 143 7.47 -6.77 -10.84
C PRO A 143 8.28 -5.66 -11.50
N ARG A 144 9.61 -5.66 -11.31
CA ARG A 144 10.47 -4.63 -11.92
C ARG A 144 10.89 -4.97 -13.34
N VAL A 145 10.92 -6.25 -13.67
CA VAL A 145 11.36 -6.76 -14.97
C VAL A 145 10.13 -7.18 -15.77
N PRO A 146 9.84 -6.51 -16.90
CA PRO A 146 8.72 -6.87 -17.74
C PRO A 146 8.86 -8.30 -18.31
N GLY A 147 7.74 -8.97 -18.54
CA GLY A 147 7.65 -10.31 -19.11
C GLY A 147 7.94 -11.45 -18.14
N ILE A 148 8.45 -11.17 -16.94
CA ILE A 148 8.70 -12.19 -15.93
C ILE A 148 7.46 -12.37 -15.05
N LYS A 149 7.02 -13.62 -14.93
CA LYS A 149 5.96 -14.00 -13.99
C LYS A 149 6.56 -14.28 -12.62
N GLU A 150 6.12 -13.52 -11.63
CA GLU A 150 6.49 -13.69 -10.24
C GLU A 150 5.31 -14.31 -9.47
N CYS A 151 5.47 -15.52 -8.95
CA CYS A 151 4.50 -16.17 -8.08
C CYS A 151 4.95 -16.02 -6.62
N GLN A 152 4.06 -15.51 -5.77
CA GLN A 152 4.40 -15.14 -4.40
C GLN A 152 3.35 -15.69 -3.41
N ARG A 153 3.83 -16.24 -2.29
CA ARG A 153 3.01 -16.51 -1.09
C ARG A 153 3.18 -15.33 -0.13
N VAL A 154 2.16 -14.50 -0.05
CA VAL A 154 2.20 -13.21 0.64
C VAL A 154 1.52 -13.35 2.00
N GLY A 155 2.25 -13.06 3.07
CA GLY A 155 1.68 -13.00 4.41
C GLY A 155 0.70 -11.85 4.54
N LEU A 156 -0.48 -12.11 5.09
CA LEU A 156 -1.47 -11.08 5.36
C LEU A 156 -1.37 -10.61 6.80
N VAL A 157 -1.82 -9.38 7.05
CA VAL A 157 -1.95 -8.82 8.38
C VAL A 157 -3.36 -8.30 8.64
N ARG A 158 -3.79 -8.33 9.90
CA ARG A 158 -5.05 -7.76 10.36
C ARG A 158 -4.82 -6.78 11.50
N PHE A 159 -5.68 -5.78 11.59
CA PHE A 159 -5.72 -4.87 12.74
C PHE A 159 -6.78 -5.37 13.72
N VAL A 160 -6.35 -5.70 14.94
CA VAL A 160 -7.21 -6.17 16.03
C VAL A 160 -6.82 -5.40 17.28
N ASP A 161 -7.77 -4.69 17.90
CA ASP A 161 -7.58 -3.95 19.14
C ASP A 161 -6.34 -3.02 19.14
N GLY A 162 -6.12 -2.32 18.02
CA GLY A 162 -4.99 -1.40 17.84
C GLY A 162 -3.64 -2.07 17.54
N GLN A 163 -3.60 -3.40 17.44
CA GLN A 163 -2.39 -4.16 17.11
C GLN A 163 -2.44 -4.73 15.69
N THR A 164 -1.27 -4.88 15.08
CA THR A 164 -1.11 -5.60 13.81
C THR A 164 -0.76 -7.05 14.10
N VAL A 165 -1.61 -7.98 13.68
CA VAL A 165 -1.41 -9.42 13.83
C VAL A 165 -1.24 -10.08 12.47
N GLY A 166 -0.40 -11.10 12.36
CA GLY A 166 -0.30 -11.91 11.16
C GLY A 166 -1.53 -12.80 10.97
N GLU A 167 -2.02 -12.94 9.74
CA GLU A 167 -3.26 -13.65 9.44
C GLU A 167 -3.16 -14.47 8.14
N GLY A 168 -2.54 -15.64 8.21
CA GLY A 168 -2.46 -16.53 7.05
C GLY A 168 -1.79 -15.90 5.82
N HIS A 169 -2.08 -16.45 4.65
CA HIS A 169 -1.38 -16.12 3.41
C HIS A 169 -2.32 -16.09 2.21
N ILE A 170 -1.99 -15.23 1.24
CA ILE A 170 -2.59 -15.23 -0.11
C ILE A 170 -1.52 -15.61 -1.14
N ILE A 171 -1.89 -16.43 -2.11
CA ILE A 171 -1.01 -16.84 -3.20
C ILE A 171 -1.45 -16.09 -4.46
N ILE A 172 -0.53 -15.31 -5.02
CA ILE A 172 -0.77 -14.52 -6.23
C ILE A 172 0.38 -14.68 -7.23
N SER A 173 0.07 -14.49 -8.50
CA SER A 173 1.09 -14.26 -9.53
C SER A 173 0.95 -12.86 -10.13
N LEU A 174 2.08 -12.22 -10.39
CA LEU A 174 2.17 -10.91 -11.03
C LEU A 174 3.04 -10.98 -12.29
N THR A 175 2.66 -10.24 -13.33
CA THR A 175 3.49 -10.06 -14.53
C THR A 175 3.27 -8.67 -15.08
N MET A 176 4.35 -7.93 -15.37
CA MET A 176 4.27 -6.67 -16.09
C MET A 176 4.51 -6.89 -17.58
N ILE A 177 3.55 -6.52 -18.43
CA ILE A 177 3.66 -6.63 -19.87
C ILE A 177 3.81 -5.22 -20.44
N GLN A 178 4.96 -4.92 -21.02
CA GLN A 178 5.18 -3.63 -21.68
C GLN A 178 4.30 -3.53 -22.92
N VAL A 179 3.62 -2.39 -23.09
CA VAL A 179 2.79 -2.13 -24.27
C VAL A 179 3.24 -0.84 -24.95
N ASN A 180 3.37 -0.90 -26.28
CA ASN A 180 3.85 0.22 -27.11
C ASN A 180 2.71 1.10 -27.65
N PHE A 181 1.50 1.02 -27.09
CA PHE A 181 0.34 1.76 -27.59
C PHE A 181 0.20 3.13 -26.92
N HIS A 182 -0.11 4.15 -27.74
CA HIS A 182 -0.68 5.41 -27.29
C HIS A 182 -2.19 5.19 -27.05
N TRP A 183 -2.64 5.16 -25.80
CA TRP A 183 -4.05 4.97 -25.39
C TRP A 183 -5.01 6.10 -25.81
N ARG A 184 -4.67 6.94 -26.79
CA ARG A 184 -5.47 8.13 -27.11
C ARG A 184 -6.78 7.85 -27.88
N ASP A 185 -6.98 6.68 -28.48
CA ASP A 185 -8.03 6.58 -29.51
C ASP A 185 -9.13 5.50 -29.30
N SER A 186 -9.32 4.88 -28.13
CA SER A 186 -10.31 3.77 -28.10
C SER A 186 -11.03 3.44 -26.78
N LEU A 187 -11.31 4.38 -25.88
CA LEU A 187 -12.17 4.11 -24.71
C LEU A 187 -13.25 5.17 -24.41
N PHE A 188 -13.62 5.98 -25.39
CA PHE A 188 -14.81 6.83 -25.31
C PHE A 188 -15.83 6.47 -26.38
N HIS A 189 -16.26 5.22 -26.50
CA HIS A 189 -17.53 4.86 -27.15
C HIS A 189 -18.29 3.90 -26.22
#